data_AF-A0A1S8Y775-F1
#
_entry.id   AF-A0A1S8Y775-F1
#
_cell.length_a   1.000
_cell.length_b   1.000
_cell.length_c   1.000
_cell.angle_alpha   90.00
_cell.angle_beta   90.00
_cell.angle_gamma   90.00
#
_symmetry.space_group_name_H-M   'P 1'
#
loop_
_entity.id
_entity.type
_entity.pdbx_description
1 polymer ?
#
loop_
_entity_poly.entity_id
_entity_poly.type
_entity_poly.pdbx_seq_one_letter_code
_entity_poly.pdbx_strand_id
1 'polypeptide(L)'
;MFKWLAGRLKNKKITTQLSSAEENIKKHLVSYAINVSLRESDAFEGMHEYISMFKDVGELPKRKYPLLYWWVKTDGKNGSPVLSINTPRVSRIMYELTCSEKLEIDKETLEKVISDAIEEFFSLSLSAFNKTMKTVAEVKR
;
A
#
# COMPACT_ATOMS: atom_id res chain seq x y z
N MET A 1 -8.80 19.43 -22.99
CA MET A 1 -7.77 18.79 -23.85
C MET A 1 -7.06 17.72 -23.02
N PHE A 2 -7.58 16.49 -23.00
CA PHE A 2 -7.02 15.37 -22.23
C PHE A 2 -6.65 14.24 -23.19
N LYS A 3 -5.34 14.10 -23.46
CA LYS A 3 -4.74 13.07 -24.31
C LYS A 3 -3.52 12.41 -23.65
N TRP A 4 -3.56 12.18 -22.33
CA TRP A 4 -2.41 11.58 -21.64
C TRP A 4 -2.62 10.18 -21.07
N LEU A 5 -3.87 9.67 -21.06
CA LEU A 5 -4.16 8.34 -20.51
C LEU A 5 -4.43 7.23 -21.56
N ALA A 6 -4.54 7.58 -22.85
CA ALA A 6 -4.88 6.60 -23.90
C ALA A 6 -3.66 5.95 -24.60
N GLY A 7 -2.43 6.22 -24.16
CA GLY A 7 -1.21 5.87 -24.91
C GLY A 7 -0.30 4.79 -24.33
N ARG A 8 -0.53 4.32 -23.09
CA ARG A 8 0.43 3.43 -22.39
C ARG A 8 -0.03 1.99 -22.17
N LEU A 9 -1.04 1.56 -22.92
CA LEU A 9 -1.55 0.17 -22.94
C LEU A 9 -1.06 -0.64 -24.14
N LYS A 10 0.10 -0.30 -24.72
CA LYS A 10 0.75 -1.13 -25.75
C LYS A 10 2.07 -1.69 -25.23
N ASN A 11 2.04 -3.00 -25.00
CA ASN A 11 3.17 -3.94 -25.07
C ASN A 11 4.39 -3.63 -24.18
N LYS A 12 4.31 -4.03 -22.91
CA LYS A 12 5.39 -4.76 -22.24
C LYS A 12 4.79 -5.60 -21.11
N LYS A 13 4.19 -6.73 -21.48
CA LYS A 13 4.09 -7.86 -20.55
C LYS A 13 5.45 -8.57 -20.57
N ILE A 14 6.47 -7.86 -20.11
CA ILE A 14 7.67 -8.49 -19.60
C ILE A 14 7.47 -8.36 -18.10
N THR A 15 6.73 -9.31 -17.51
CA THR A 15 6.94 -9.64 -16.11
C THR A 15 8.37 -10.15 -16.08
N THR A 16 9.35 -9.25 -15.98
CA THR A 16 10.75 -9.64 -15.78
C THR A 16 10.71 -10.21 -14.38
N GLN A 17 10.67 -11.53 -14.32
CA GLN A 17 10.73 -12.27 -13.08
C GLN A 17 11.95 -11.73 -12.32
N LEU A 18 11.72 -11.24 -11.10
CA LEU A 18 12.81 -10.72 -10.28
C LEU A 18 13.86 -11.81 -10.12
N SER A 19 15.13 -11.43 -10.14
CA SER A 19 16.20 -12.36 -9.77
C SER A 19 16.01 -12.80 -8.31
N SER A 20 16.63 -13.92 -7.90
CA SER A 20 16.53 -14.38 -6.51
C SER A 20 17.04 -13.33 -5.50
N ALA A 21 18.01 -12.51 -5.90
CA ALA A 21 18.52 -11.42 -5.07
C ALA A 21 17.50 -10.27 -4.95
N GLU A 22 16.92 -9.83 -6.07
CA GLU A 22 15.86 -8.82 -6.10
C GLU A 22 14.62 -9.26 -5.29
N GLU A 23 14.24 -10.53 -5.39
CA GLU A 23 13.12 -11.10 -4.64
C GLU A 23 13.38 -11.09 -3.12
N ASN A 24 14.63 -11.32 -2.70
CA ASN A 24 15.01 -11.23 -1.29
C ASN A 24 14.95 -9.77 -0.78
N ILE A 25 15.41 -8.81 -1.58
CA ILE A 25 15.29 -7.38 -1.26
C ILE A 25 13.82 -7.01 -1.12
N LYS A 26 12.98 -7.39 -2.09
CA LYS A 26 11.54 -7.14 -2.05
C LYS A 26 10.91 -7.69 -0.76
N LYS A 27 11.20 -8.94 -0.39
CA LYS A 27 10.70 -9.54 0.86
C LYS A 27 11.14 -8.77 2.10
N HIS A 28 12.38 -8.29 2.12
CA HIS A 28 12.89 -7.47 3.21
C HIS A 28 12.13 -6.14 3.31
N LEU A 29 11.95 -5.44 2.18
CA LEU A 29 11.19 -4.20 2.09
C LEU A 29 9.73 -4.38 2.54
N VAL A 30 9.06 -5.45 2.08
CA VAL A 30 7.68 -5.79 2.48
C VAL A 30 7.61 -6.03 3.98
N SER A 31 8.51 -6.84 4.53
CA SER A 31 8.56 -7.15 5.97
C SER A 31 8.77 -5.89 6.80
N TYR A 32 9.65 -4.99 6.35
CA TYR A 32 9.88 -3.72 7.01
C TYR A 32 8.64 -2.82 6.99
N ALA A 33 7.98 -2.67 5.83
CA ALA A 33 6.75 -1.88 5.70
C ALA A 33 5.62 -2.43 6.59
N ILE A 34 5.48 -3.76 6.69
CA ILE A 34 4.54 -4.41 7.63
C ILE A 34 4.87 -4.02 9.07
N ASN A 35 6.14 -4.14 9.50
CA ASN A 35 6.54 -3.81 10.86
C ASN A 35 6.29 -2.33 11.21
N VAL A 36 6.59 -1.41 10.30
CA VAL A 36 6.31 0.02 10.50
C VAL A 36 4.80 0.25 10.58
N SER A 37 4.03 -0.36 9.69
CA SER A 37 2.56 -0.27 9.67
C SER A 37 1.94 -0.78 10.97
N LEU A 38 2.41 -1.91 11.51
CA LEU A 38 1.94 -2.45 12.78
C LEU A 38 2.19 -1.49 13.94
N ARG A 39 3.39 -0.89 14.02
CA ARG A 39 3.72 0.11 15.04
C ARG A 39 2.84 1.37 14.94
N GLU A 40 2.46 1.77 13.73
CA GLU A 40 1.52 2.88 13.54
C GLU A 40 0.09 2.49 13.97
N SER A 41 -0.30 1.23 13.76
CA SER A 41 -1.59 0.68 14.20
C SER A 41 -1.68 0.43 15.71
N ASP A 42 -0.57 0.29 16.43
CA ASP A 42 -0.57 0.12 17.90
C ASP A 42 -1.26 1.29 18.62
N ALA A 43 -1.18 2.50 18.04
CA ALA A 43 -1.90 3.67 18.53
C ALA A 43 -3.43 3.56 18.39
N PHE A 44 -3.92 2.54 17.67
CA PHE A 44 -5.33 2.33 17.32
C PHE A 44 -5.74 0.86 17.59
N GLU A 45 -5.25 0.28 18.68
CA GLU A 45 -5.60 -1.08 19.13
C GLU A 45 -5.32 -2.17 18.07
N GLY A 46 -4.28 -1.98 17.27
CA GLY A 46 -3.89 -2.91 16.21
C GLY A 46 -4.67 -2.76 14.90
N MET A 47 -5.61 -1.81 14.82
CA MET A 47 -6.30 -1.44 13.59
C MET A 47 -5.57 -0.28 12.89
N HIS A 48 -5.72 -0.18 11.56
CA HIS A 48 -5.27 1.03 10.87
C HIS A 48 -6.13 2.22 11.29
N GLU A 49 -5.57 3.43 11.24
CA GLU A 49 -6.29 4.65 11.59
C GLU A 49 -7.55 4.80 10.72
N TYR A 50 -8.70 4.98 11.39
CA TYR A 50 -9.94 5.35 10.74
C TYR A 50 -9.99 6.86 10.50
N ILE A 51 -10.21 7.28 9.26
CA ILE A 51 -10.25 8.70 8.91
C ILE A 51 -11.64 9.30 9.15
N SER A 52 -12.61 8.89 8.33
CA SER A 52 -14.02 9.28 8.39
C SER A 52 -14.79 8.61 7.23
N MET A 53 -15.94 9.17 6.89
CA MET A 53 -16.77 8.79 5.76
C MET A 53 -16.71 9.86 4.68
N PHE A 54 -16.48 9.46 3.42
CA PHE A 54 -16.35 10.37 2.27
C PHE A 54 -17.02 9.78 1.03
N LYS A 55 -17.39 10.62 0.05
CA LYS A 55 -17.92 10.11 -1.22
C LYS A 55 -16.81 9.56 -2.11
N ASP A 56 -15.64 10.20 -2.08
CA ASP A 56 -14.50 9.86 -2.92
C ASP A 56 -13.16 10.22 -2.26
N VAL A 57 -12.08 9.65 -2.79
CA VAL A 57 -10.69 9.87 -2.34
C VAL A 57 -10.31 11.35 -2.38
N GLY A 58 -10.89 12.14 -3.30
CA GLY A 58 -10.63 13.57 -3.44
C GLY A 58 -11.12 14.42 -2.27
N GLU A 59 -12.03 13.90 -1.43
CA GLU A 59 -12.58 14.59 -0.26
C GLU A 59 -11.76 14.33 1.02
N LEU A 60 -10.77 13.43 0.95
CA LEU A 60 -9.90 13.13 2.09
C LEU A 60 -9.13 14.39 2.54
N PRO A 61 -8.98 14.62 3.86
CA PRO A 61 -8.27 15.78 4.37
C PRO A 61 -6.81 15.78 3.94
N LYS A 62 -6.26 16.95 3.60
CA LYS A 62 -4.83 17.08 3.30
C LYS A 62 -4.03 17.05 4.60
N ARG A 63 -3.50 15.89 4.97
CA ARG A 63 -2.66 15.71 6.16
C ARG A 63 -1.59 14.64 5.95
N LYS A 64 -0.74 14.44 6.95
CA LYS A 64 0.23 13.34 6.99
C LYS A 64 -0.49 12.06 7.41
N TYR A 65 -0.66 11.14 6.47
CA TYR A 65 -1.26 9.84 6.73
C TYR A 65 -0.23 8.81 7.22
N PRO A 66 -0.63 7.81 8.03
CA PRO A 66 0.15 6.59 8.25
C PRO A 66 0.38 5.84 6.92
N LEU A 67 1.19 4.77 6.94
CA LEU A 67 1.44 3.93 5.77
C LEU A 67 0.14 3.36 5.22
N LEU A 68 -0.73 2.90 6.11
CA LEU A 68 -2.06 2.39 5.83
C LEU A 68 -3.09 3.09 6.70
N TYR A 69 -4.21 3.46 6.10
CA TYR A 69 -5.35 4.06 6.75
C TYR A 69 -6.63 3.56 6.08
N TRP A 70 -7.76 3.67 6.76
CA TRP A 70 -9.03 3.29 6.18
C TRP A 70 -10.12 4.33 6.41
N TRP A 71 -11.11 4.32 5.53
CA TRP A 71 -12.24 5.23 5.53
C TRP A 71 -13.46 4.51 4.96
N VAL A 72 -14.64 5.12 5.06
CA VAL A 72 -15.86 4.53 4.52
C VAL A 72 -16.34 5.33 3.32
N LYS A 73 -16.47 4.67 2.18
CA LYS A 73 -17.04 5.25 0.97
C LYS A 73 -18.55 5.30 1.07
N THR A 74 -19.16 6.46 0.84
CA THR A 74 -20.60 6.72 1.04
C THR A 74 -21.42 6.81 -0.25
N ASP A 75 -20.92 6.28 -1.36
CA ASP A 75 -21.58 6.31 -2.67
C ASP A 75 -22.65 5.21 -2.86
N GLY A 76 -22.97 4.45 -1.81
CA GLY A 76 -23.98 3.39 -1.81
C GLY A 76 -24.88 3.37 -0.57
N LYS A 77 -25.88 2.47 -0.54
CA LYS A 77 -26.87 2.36 0.55
C LYS A 77 -26.24 1.99 1.91
N ASN A 78 -25.19 1.18 1.87
CA ASN A 78 -24.41 0.78 3.04
C ASN A 78 -22.97 1.18 2.73
N GLY A 79 -22.39 2.10 3.52
CA GLY A 79 -21.04 2.57 3.27
C GLY A 79 -20.04 1.41 3.17
N SER A 80 -19.07 1.51 2.26
CA SER A 80 -18.08 0.45 2.03
C SER A 80 -16.74 0.82 2.68
N PRO A 81 -16.17 0.00 3.58
CA PRO A 81 -14.84 0.26 4.12
C PRO A 81 -13.79 0.14 3.01
N VAL A 82 -12.87 1.10 2.96
CA VAL A 82 -11.79 1.20 1.98
C VAL A 82 -10.47 1.30 2.72
N LEU A 83 -9.58 0.34 2.49
CA LEU A 83 -8.16 0.46 2.88
C LEU A 83 -7.42 1.29 1.83
N SER A 84 -6.61 2.22 2.27
CA SER A 84 -5.80 3.09 1.41
C SER A 84 -4.35 3.10 1.86
N ILE A 85 -3.45 3.25 0.89
CA ILE A 85 -2.01 3.26 1.08
C ILE A 85 -1.44 4.64 0.82
N ASN A 86 -0.53 5.09 1.68
CA ASN A 86 0.25 6.31 1.47
C ASN A 86 1.49 6.00 0.62
N THR A 87 1.29 5.76 -0.68
CA THR A 87 2.35 5.34 -1.63
C THR A 87 3.61 6.20 -1.56
N PRO A 88 3.55 7.56 -1.54
CA PRO A 88 4.76 8.38 -1.46
C PRO A 88 5.58 8.11 -0.19
N ARG A 89 4.90 7.88 0.95
CA ARG A 89 5.58 7.59 2.22
C ARG A 89 6.18 6.19 2.23
N VAL A 90 5.44 5.18 1.75
CA VAL A 90 5.93 3.80 1.65
C VAL A 90 7.16 3.72 0.73
N SER A 91 7.08 4.34 -0.45
CA SER A 91 8.21 4.42 -1.38
C SER A 91 9.44 5.06 -0.74
N ARG A 92 9.25 6.17 -0.01
CA ARG A 92 10.34 6.86 0.68
C ARG A 92 11.02 5.98 1.73
N ILE A 93 10.27 5.30 2.60
CA ILE A 93 10.88 4.47 3.66
C ILE A 93 11.62 3.26 3.09
N MET A 94 11.12 2.69 1.99
CA MET A 94 11.77 1.57 1.30
C MET A 94 13.08 2.03 0.66
N TYR A 95 13.07 3.20 0.03
CA TYR A 95 14.29 3.81 -0.52
C TYR A 95 15.32 4.10 0.58
N GLU A 96 14.91 4.76 1.67
CA GLU A 96 15.80 5.05 2.81
C GLU A 96 16.41 3.78 3.41
N LEU A 97 15.64 2.69 3.52
CA LEU A 97 16.14 1.39 3.98
C LEU A 97 17.21 0.83 3.03
N THR A 98 16.93 0.78 1.72
CA THR A 98 17.93 0.28 0.74
C THR A 98 19.22 1.08 0.74
N CYS A 99 19.15 2.41 0.89
CA CYS A 99 20.33 3.25 1.03
C CYS A 99 21.11 2.96 2.32
N SER A 100 20.41 2.68 3.43
CA SER A 100 21.05 2.37 4.72
C SER A 100 21.80 1.03 4.71
N GLU A 101 21.31 0.06 3.94
CA GLU A 101 21.90 -1.27 3.80
C GLU A 101 23.08 -1.32 2.82
N LYS A 102 23.37 -0.21 2.12
CA LYS A 102 24.43 -0.10 1.11
C LYS A 102 24.33 -1.19 0.03
N LEU A 103 23.11 -1.53 -0.38
CA LEU A 103 22.89 -2.51 -1.44
C LEU A 103 23.44 -1.98 -2.77
N GLU A 104 24.32 -2.73 -3.41
CA GLU A 104 24.81 -2.43 -4.76
C GLU A 104 23.75 -2.83 -5.78
N ILE A 105 22.78 -1.95 -5.98
CA ILE A 105 21.68 -2.10 -6.93
C ILE A 105 21.57 -0.84 -7.78
N ASP A 106 21.40 -1.00 -9.10
CA ASP A 106 21.19 0.15 -9.96
C ASP A 106 19.81 0.76 -9.72
N LYS A 107 19.68 2.03 -10.10
CA LYS A 107 18.48 2.83 -9.82
C LYS A 107 17.22 2.25 -10.46
N GLU A 108 17.30 1.74 -11.69
CA GLU A 108 16.13 1.24 -12.43
C GLU A 108 15.61 -0.04 -11.79
N THR A 109 16.53 -0.97 -11.45
CA THR A 109 16.19 -2.20 -10.74
C THR A 109 15.61 -1.90 -9.35
N LEU A 110 16.18 -0.94 -8.63
CA LEU A 110 15.67 -0.52 -7.32
C LEU A 110 14.25 0.05 -7.39
N GLU A 111 13.99 0.96 -8.33
CA GLU A 111 12.65 1.52 -8.53
C GLU A 111 11.62 0.45 -8.84
N LYS A 112 11.99 -0.55 -9.64
CA LYS A 112 11.14 -1.70 -9.94
C LYS A 112 10.88 -2.56 -8.70
N VAL A 113 11.93 -2.94 -7.96
CA VAL A 113 11.81 -3.74 -6.73
C VAL A 113 10.93 -3.03 -5.69
N ILE A 114 11.08 -1.72 -5.52
CA ILE A 114 10.24 -0.91 -4.63
C ILE A 114 8.78 -0.89 -5.11
N SER A 115 8.54 -0.73 -6.42
CA SER A 115 7.17 -0.77 -6.97
C SER A 115 6.50 -2.11 -6.68
N ASP A 116 7.18 -3.22 -6.96
CA ASP A 116 6.68 -4.57 -6.71
C ASP A 116 6.46 -4.81 -5.19
N ALA A 117 7.35 -4.30 -4.34
CA ALA A 117 7.20 -4.38 -2.88
C ALA A 117 5.99 -3.60 -2.36
N ILE A 118 5.70 -2.41 -2.92
CA ILE A 118 4.52 -1.61 -2.56
C ILE A 118 3.23 -2.36 -2.92
N GLU A 119 3.17 -2.93 -4.12
CA GLU A 119 2.02 -3.71 -4.57
C GLU A 119 1.79 -4.94 -3.69
N GLU A 120 2.85 -5.68 -3.36
CA GLU A 120 2.77 -6.86 -2.49
C GLU A 120 2.37 -6.48 -1.06
N PHE A 121 2.97 -5.43 -0.49
CA PHE A 121 2.60 -4.89 0.82
C PHE A 121 1.12 -4.52 0.88
N PHE A 122 0.61 -3.80 -0.12
CA PHE A 122 -0.80 -3.41 -0.16
C PHE A 122 -1.72 -4.62 -0.33
N SER A 123 -1.36 -5.58 -1.19
CA SER A 123 -2.13 -6.81 -1.43
C SER A 123 -2.29 -7.64 -0.15
N LEU A 124 -1.19 -7.88 0.56
CA LEU A 124 -1.21 -8.62 1.83
C LEU A 124 -2.08 -7.91 2.88
N SER A 125 -1.92 -6.59 3.00
CA SER A 125 -2.65 -5.79 3.98
C SER A 125 -4.15 -5.68 3.66
N LEU A 126 -4.50 -5.53 2.38
CA LEU A 126 -5.89 -5.51 1.91
C LEU A 126 -6.59 -6.86 2.15
N SER A 127 -5.88 -7.96 1.91
CA SER A 127 -6.37 -9.31 2.21
C SER A 127 -6.69 -9.47 3.70
N ALA A 128 -5.76 -9.08 4.58
CA ALA A 128 -5.95 -9.11 6.03
C ALA A 128 -7.11 -8.21 6.48
N PHE A 129 -7.16 -6.97 5.99
CA PHE A 129 -8.22 -6.01 6.29
C PHE A 129 -9.60 -6.54 5.89
N ASN A 130 -9.74 -7.07 4.67
CA ASN A 130 -11.00 -7.64 4.19
C ASN A 130 -11.46 -8.84 5.03
N LYS A 131 -10.52 -9.68 5.48
CA LYS A 131 -10.82 -10.79 6.38
C LYS A 131 -11.36 -10.27 7.71
N THR A 132 -10.68 -9.29 8.32
CA THR A 132 -11.12 -8.67 9.59
C THR A 132 -12.51 -8.05 9.47
N MET A 133 -12.77 -7.28 8.40
CA MET A 133 -14.08 -6.62 8.20
C MET A 133 -15.22 -7.63 8.03
N LYS A 134 -14.97 -8.77 7.35
CA LYS A 134 -15.96 -9.86 7.26
C LYS A 134 -16.26 -10.46 8.62
N THR A 135 -15.22 -10.79 9.40
CA THR A 135 -15.40 -11.36 10.75
C THR A 135 -16.19 -10.42 11.66
N VAL A 136 -15.90 -9.11 11.64
CA VAL A 136 -16.63 -8.12 12.42
C VAL A 136 -18.11 -8.02 12.00
N ALA A 137 -18.40 -8.14 10.70
CA ALA A 137 -19.77 -8.10 10.19
C ALA A 137 -20.58 -9.36 10.58
N GLU A 138 -19.93 -10.52 10.64
CA GLU A 138 -20.57 -11.80 11.02
C GLU A 138 -20.89 -11.88 12.52
N VAL A 139 -20.02 -11.34 13.38
CA VAL A 139 -20.25 -11.32 14.85
C VAL A 139 -21.43 -10.41 15.26
N LYS A 140 -21.82 -9.45 14.40
CA LYS A 140 -22.91 -8.51 14.67
C LYS A 140 -24.28 -8.96 14.13
N ARG A 141 -24.39 -10.17 13.57
CA ARG A 141 -25.65 -10.79 13.12
C ARG A 141 -26.15 -11.79 14.15
#